data_AF-A0A820DKR4-F1
#
_entry.id   AF-A0A820DKR4-F1
#
_cell.length_a   1.000
_cell.length_b   1.000
_cell.length_c   1.000
_cell.angle_alpha   90.00
_cell.angle_beta   90.00
_cell.angle_gamma   90.00
#
_symmetry.space_group_name_H-M   'P 1'
#
loop_
_entity.id
_entity.type
_entity.pdbx_description
1 polymer ?
#
loop_
_entity_poly.entity_id
_entity_poly.type
_entity_poly.pdbx_seq_one_letter_code
_entity_poly.pdbx_strand_id
1 'polypeptide(L)'
;MAPQISTRRPTLAQEILEFFLPKTSNPLLNPVKRNLVRTIWVGFLTIFFSSVLFISTSFMYFMSFGYNLNDDRDEEFSINDTVRLVTQCEHISDYRRGNIIFAPFAFSLILIFSWSLKREEHCLKMCDGRPALIPPIEPFRTGNRFTTATTFGILAFEVLKIFEGLLFSTGLPLHQGVLIELLERIALVILVGLRYYPVLASLQLRNIVVRCFSCIYIICDMIYTIVREGSCMGYLPLSGHYTLLEEAKLRK
;
A
#
# COMPACT_ATOMS: atom_id res chain seq x y z
N MET A 1 52.83 -7.94 -7.28
CA MET A 1 51.88 -6.97 -7.84
C MET A 1 50.60 -7.71 -8.17
N ALA A 2 49.52 -7.51 -7.41
CA ALA A 2 48.22 -8.08 -7.72
C ALA A 2 47.54 -7.19 -8.78
N PRO A 3 46.99 -7.74 -9.87
CA PRO A 3 46.30 -6.95 -10.88
C PRO A 3 45.05 -6.32 -10.24
N GLN A 4 44.93 -4.99 -10.34
CA GLN A 4 43.68 -4.32 -9.98
C GLN A 4 42.59 -4.78 -10.93
N ILE A 5 41.70 -5.63 -10.43
CA ILE A 5 40.48 -6.01 -11.13
C ILE A 5 39.58 -4.77 -11.14
N SER A 6 39.54 -4.09 -12.28
CA SER A 6 38.62 -2.98 -12.52
C SER A 6 37.19 -3.52 -12.45
N THR A 7 36.51 -3.26 -11.33
CA THR A 7 35.10 -3.56 -11.13
C THR A 7 34.26 -2.55 -11.91
N ARG A 8 34.14 -2.78 -13.22
CA ARG A 8 33.23 -2.01 -14.07
C ARG A 8 31.80 -2.20 -13.52
N ARG A 9 31.15 -1.12 -13.08
CA ARG A 9 29.73 -1.18 -12.68
C ARG A 9 28.92 -1.75 -13.84
N PRO A 10 28.04 -2.74 -13.60
CA PRO A 10 27.13 -3.21 -14.64
C PRO A 10 26.25 -2.06 -15.11
N THR A 11 25.89 -2.06 -16.39
CA THR A 11 24.95 -1.09 -16.94
C THR A 11 23.54 -1.42 -16.44
N LEU A 12 22.65 -0.41 -16.34
CA LEU A 12 21.26 -0.57 -15.91
C LEU A 12 20.54 -1.70 -16.68
N ALA A 13 20.75 -1.75 -18.00
CA ALA A 13 20.19 -2.79 -18.86
C ALA A 13 20.66 -4.20 -18.46
N GLN A 14 21.92 -4.33 -18.01
CA GLN A 14 22.47 -5.60 -17.56
C GLN A 14 21.91 -6.01 -16.19
N GLU A 15 21.68 -5.08 -15.27
CA GLU A 15 21.00 -5.38 -13.99
C GLU A 15 19.54 -5.82 -14.22
N ILE A 16 18.82 -5.14 -15.12
CA ILE A 16 17.46 -5.51 -15.52
C ILE A 16 17.46 -6.91 -16.14
N LEU A 17 18.39 -7.17 -17.07
CA LEU A 17 18.50 -8.47 -17.72
C LEU A 17 18.87 -9.57 -16.73
N GLU A 18 19.81 -9.34 -15.80
CA GLU A 18 20.19 -10.32 -14.78
C GLU A 18 19.08 -10.57 -13.75
N PHE A 19 18.18 -9.60 -13.56
CA PHE A 19 16.98 -9.77 -12.75
C PHE A 19 15.95 -10.67 -13.44
N PHE A 20 15.70 -10.47 -14.74
CA PHE A 20 14.74 -11.27 -15.51
C PHE A 20 15.29 -12.63 -15.97
N LEU A 21 16.59 -12.71 -16.19
CA LEU A 21 17.30 -13.89 -16.65
C LEU A 21 18.41 -14.17 -15.63
N PRO A 22 18.12 -14.93 -14.56
CA PRO A 22 19.17 -15.31 -13.62
C PRO A 22 20.26 -16.00 -14.43
N LYS A 23 21.48 -15.43 -14.40
CA LYS A 23 22.67 -16.03 -15.03
C LYS A 23 22.83 -17.44 -14.47
N THR A 24 22.32 -18.43 -15.19
CA THR A 24 22.62 -19.84 -14.92
C THR A 24 24.02 -20.06 -15.48
N SER A 25 25.03 -19.76 -14.69
CA SER A 25 26.44 -20.03 -15.01
C SER A 25 26.74 -21.53 -15.14
N ASN A 26 25.81 -22.40 -14.76
CA ASN A 26 25.87 -23.82 -15.03
C ASN A 26 25.13 -24.17 -16.33
N PRO A 27 25.83 -24.41 -17.46
CA PRO A 27 25.21 -24.93 -18.68
C PRO A 27 24.56 -26.30 -18.48
N LEU A 28 24.86 -26.98 -17.37
CA LEU A 28 24.26 -28.25 -16.92
C LEU A 28 22.95 -28.08 -16.14
N LEU A 29 22.45 -26.87 -15.92
CA LEU A 29 21.18 -26.70 -15.23
C LEU A 29 20.04 -27.30 -16.09
N ASN A 30 19.47 -28.40 -15.59
CA ASN A 30 18.45 -29.21 -16.24
C ASN A 30 17.34 -28.32 -16.82
N PRO A 31 16.96 -28.46 -18.12
CA PRO A 31 15.96 -27.61 -18.80
C PRO A 31 14.64 -27.49 -18.02
N VAL A 32 14.28 -28.52 -17.24
CA VAL A 32 13.10 -28.51 -16.35
C VAL A 32 13.16 -27.38 -15.32
N LYS A 33 14.31 -27.14 -14.68
CA LYS A 33 14.47 -26.04 -13.70
C LYS A 33 14.33 -24.67 -14.36
N ARG A 34 14.86 -24.51 -15.57
CA ARG A 34 14.77 -23.24 -16.33
C ARG A 34 13.32 -22.92 -16.70
N ASN A 35 12.58 -23.91 -17.18
CA ASN A 35 11.17 -23.76 -17.52
C ASN A 35 10.34 -23.47 -16.26
N LEU A 36 10.63 -24.14 -15.14
CA LEU A 36 9.94 -23.88 -13.87
C LEU A 36 10.12 -22.41 -13.42
N VAL A 37 11.36 -21.91 -13.38
CA VAL A 37 11.65 -20.51 -13.02
C VAL A 37 10.91 -19.54 -13.93
N ARG A 38 10.90 -19.81 -15.24
CA ARG A 38 10.20 -18.96 -16.22
C ARG A 38 8.69 -18.97 -16.00
N THR A 39 8.08 -20.14 -15.85
CA THR A 39 6.63 -20.27 -15.61
C THR A 39 6.22 -19.52 -14.36
N ILE A 40 7.02 -19.59 -13.29
CA ILE A 40 6.65 -18.91 -12.07
C ILE A 40 6.83 -17.39 -12.18
N TRP A 41 7.89 -16.92 -12.84
CA TRP A 41 8.05 -15.49 -13.15
C TRP A 41 6.87 -14.94 -13.95
N VAL A 42 6.40 -15.68 -14.95
CA VAL A 42 5.20 -15.33 -15.71
C VAL A 42 3.98 -15.26 -14.78
N GLY A 43 3.81 -16.24 -13.88
CA GLY A 43 2.74 -16.22 -12.88
C GLY A 43 2.77 -15.02 -11.94
N PHE A 44 3.94 -14.57 -11.49
CA PHE A 44 4.04 -13.36 -10.68
C PHE A 44 3.72 -12.10 -11.46
N LEU A 45 4.20 -12.03 -12.69
CA LEU A 45 3.93 -10.91 -13.56
C LEU A 45 2.43 -10.80 -13.85
N THR A 46 1.73 -11.93 -14.08
CA THR A 46 0.28 -11.93 -14.28
C THR A 46 -0.48 -11.54 -13.02
N ILE A 47 -0.08 -12.01 -11.83
CA ILE A 47 -0.68 -11.59 -10.54
C ILE A 47 -0.48 -10.08 -10.34
N PHE A 48 0.72 -9.58 -10.59
CA PHE A 48 1.02 -8.15 -10.50
C PHE A 48 0.14 -7.33 -11.44
N PHE A 49 0.10 -7.66 -12.73
CA PHE A 49 -0.75 -6.95 -13.68
C PHE A 49 -2.23 -7.05 -13.34
N SER A 50 -2.70 -8.20 -12.84
CA SER A 50 -4.08 -8.35 -12.36
C SER A 50 -4.37 -7.42 -11.18
N SER A 51 -3.44 -7.29 -10.23
CA SER A 51 -3.57 -6.35 -9.10
C SER A 51 -3.57 -4.89 -9.55
N VAL A 52 -2.75 -4.53 -10.55
CA VAL A 52 -2.74 -3.18 -11.16
C VAL A 52 -4.09 -2.89 -11.82
N LEU A 53 -4.62 -3.84 -12.60
CA LEU A 53 -5.91 -3.70 -13.28
C LEU A 53 -7.06 -3.57 -12.27
N PHE A 54 -7.01 -4.32 -11.17
CA PHE A 54 -8.00 -4.21 -10.10
C PHE A 54 -7.99 -2.81 -9.46
N ILE A 55 -6.80 -2.27 -9.17
CA ILE A 55 -6.66 -0.90 -8.64
C ILE A 55 -7.13 0.13 -9.66
N SER A 56 -6.72 0.02 -10.92
CA SER A 56 -7.13 0.98 -11.95
C SER A 56 -8.64 0.99 -12.13
N THR A 57 -9.28 -0.19 -12.09
CA THR A 57 -10.73 -0.31 -12.17
C THR A 57 -11.40 0.30 -10.93
N SER A 58 -10.87 0.02 -9.73
CA SER A 58 -11.37 0.60 -8.48
C SER A 58 -11.21 2.12 -8.45
N PHE A 59 -10.09 2.64 -8.95
CA PHE A 59 -9.81 4.06 -9.07
C PHE A 59 -10.74 4.73 -10.08
N MET A 60 -10.94 4.13 -11.26
CA MET A 60 -11.89 4.64 -12.26
C MET A 60 -13.33 4.66 -11.73
N TYR A 61 -13.73 3.61 -11.01
CA TYR A 61 -15.03 3.56 -10.34
C TYR A 61 -15.17 4.70 -9.32
N PHE A 62 -14.13 4.94 -8.52
CA PHE A 62 -14.10 6.03 -7.54
C PHE A 62 -14.15 7.41 -8.20
N MET A 63 -13.37 7.64 -9.26
CA MET A 63 -13.39 8.90 -10.02
C MET A 63 -14.75 9.15 -10.66
N SER A 64 -15.36 8.13 -11.28
CA SER A 64 -16.70 8.22 -11.85
C SER A 64 -17.74 8.65 -10.82
N PHE A 65 -17.65 8.10 -9.60
CA PHE A 65 -18.50 8.50 -8.50
C PHE A 65 -18.27 9.96 -8.06
N GLY A 66 -17.01 10.42 -8.04
CA GLY A 66 -16.67 11.80 -7.73
C GLY A 66 -17.09 12.82 -8.79
N TYR A 67 -17.09 12.45 -10.07
CA TYR A 67 -17.55 13.34 -11.15
C TYR A 67 -19.06 13.58 -11.10
N ASN A 68 -19.86 12.54 -10.83
CA ASN A 68 -21.31 12.69 -10.71
C ASN A 68 -21.69 13.66 -9.57
N LEU A 69 -20.89 13.76 -8.51
CA LEU A 69 -21.12 14.69 -7.40
C LEU A 69 -20.85 16.16 -7.75
N ASN A 70 -20.04 16.42 -8.77
CA ASN A 70 -19.65 17.79 -9.13
C ASN A 70 -20.62 18.46 -10.10
N ASP A 71 -21.43 17.67 -10.83
CA ASP A 71 -22.42 18.14 -11.82
C ASP A 71 -23.68 18.71 -11.13
N ASP A 72 -24.01 18.24 -9.93
CA ASP A 72 -25.16 18.69 -9.13
C ASP A 72 -24.94 20.03 -8.38
N ARG A 73 -23.85 20.76 -8.65
CA ARG A 73 -23.49 21.99 -7.90
C ARG A 73 -24.25 23.25 -8.31
N ASP A 74 -24.95 23.25 -9.44
CA ASP A 74 -25.58 24.45 -10.00
C ASP A 74 -27.09 24.56 -9.71
N GLU A 75 -27.69 23.61 -8.99
CA GLU A 75 -29.09 23.67 -8.56
C GLU A 75 -29.23 24.05 -7.08
N GLU A 76 -30.28 24.83 -6.77
CA GLU A 76 -30.60 25.36 -5.44
C GLU A 76 -30.68 24.23 -4.40
N PHE A 77 -29.64 24.11 -3.57
CA PHE A 77 -29.38 22.92 -2.77
C PHE A 77 -30.43 22.73 -1.66
N SER A 78 -31.21 21.65 -1.76
CA SER A 78 -32.11 21.25 -0.67
C SER A 78 -31.30 20.75 0.53
N ILE A 79 -31.81 20.97 1.75
CA ILE A 79 -31.22 20.46 3.00
C ILE A 79 -31.04 18.92 2.94
N ASN A 80 -31.91 18.21 2.22
CA ASN A 80 -31.79 16.76 2.06
C ASN A 80 -30.59 16.35 1.20
N ASP A 81 -30.22 17.16 0.21
CA ASP A 81 -29.10 16.86 -0.68
C ASP A 81 -27.77 17.11 0.03
N THR A 82 -27.72 18.09 0.94
CA THR A 82 -26.53 18.35 1.77
C THR A 82 -26.28 17.21 2.75
N VAL A 83 -27.32 16.68 3.38
CA VAL A 83 -27.20 15.51 4.26
C VAL A 83 -26.73 14.27 3.47
N ARG A 84 -27.26 14.05 2.26
CA ARG A 84 -26.79 12.96 1.39
C ARG A 84 -25.32 13.12 1.00
N LEU A 85 -24.90 14.33 0.66
CA LEU A 85 -23.52 14.57 0.21
C LEU A 85 -22.50 14.47 1.35
N VAL A 86 -22.85 14.93 2.56
CA VAL A 86 -22.03 14.76 3.77
C VAL A 86 -21.89 13.29 4.15
N THR A 87 -22.99 12.54 4.22
CA THR A 87 -22.96 11.11 4.53
C THR A 87 -22.20 10.30 3.47
N GLN A 88 -22.27 10.71 2.20
CA GLN A 88 -21.51 10.12 1.11
C GLN A 88 -20.02 10.44 1.19
N CYS A 89 -19.64 11.67 1.59
CA CYS A 89 -18.25 12.04 1.87
C CYS A 89 -17.69 11.27 3.07
N GLU A 90 -18.48 11.05 4.12
CA GLU A 90 -18.08 10.24 5.27
C GLU A 90 -17.79 8.80 4.84
N HIS A 91 -18.66 8.20 4.02
CA HIS A 91 -18.46 6.86 3.45
C HIS A 91 -17.30 6.79 2.45
N ILE A 92 -17.00 7.88 1.72
CA ILE A 92 -15.84 7.98 0.82
C ILE A 92 -14.54 8.16 1.60
N SER A 93 -14.59 8.90 2.70
CA SER A 93 -13.45 9.15 3.59
C SER A 93 -13.04 7.91 4.38
N ASP A 94 -13.84 6.83 4.32
CA ASP A 94 -13.59 5.61 5.04
C ASP A 94 -12.21 5.04 4.70
N TYR A 95 -11.29 5.30 5.62
CA TYR A 95 -9.90 4.89 5.59
C TYR A 95 -9.76 3.37 5.44
N ARG A 96 -10.73 2.60 5.94
CA ARG A 96 -10.79 1.14 5.82
C ARG A 96 -10.82 0.70 4.37
N ARG A 97 -11.62 1.37 3.54
CA ARG A 97 -11.83 1.00 2.13
C ARG A 97 -10.57 1.18 1.31
N GLY A 98 -9.87 2.31 1.50
CA GLY A 98 -8.59 2.57 0.83
C GLY A 98 -7.57 1.48 1.13
N ASN A 99 -7.41 1.10 2.39
CA ASN A 99 -6.48 0.05 2.77
C ASN A 99 -6.84 -1.32 2.18
N ILE A 100 -8.12 -1.69 2.10
CA ILE A 100 -8.58 -2.94 1.47
C ILE A 100 -8.24 -2.96 -0.03
N ILE A 101 -8.39 -1.83 -0.73
CA ILE A 101 -8.08 -1.71 -2.17
C ILE A 101 -6.57 -1.89 -2.42
N PHE A 102 -5.71 -1.31 -1.58
CA PHE A 102 -4.25 -1.37 -1.76
C PHE A 102 -3.59 -2.62 -1.18
N ALA A 103 -4.26 -3.35 -0.27
CA ALA A 103 -3.77 -4.59 0.33
C ALA A 103 -3.32 -5.66 -0.68
N PRO A 104 -4.10 -6.04 -1.73
CA PRO A 104 -3.68 -7.08 -2.68
C PRO A 104 -2.41 -6.70 -3.45
N PHE A 105 -2.21 -5.41 -3.72
CA PHE A 105 -1.01 -4.93 -4.40
C PHE A 105 0.22 -4.96 -3.49
N ALA A 106 0.07 -4.53 -2.24
CA ALA A 106 1.13 -4.67 -1.24
C ALA A 106 1.54 -6.14 -1.06
N PHE A 107 0.57 -7.05 -0.97
CA PHE A 107 0.83 -8.49 -0.87
C PHE A 107 1.56 -9.04 -2.10
N SER A 108 1.14 -8.61 -3.30
CA SER A 108 1.80 -8.98 -4.56
C SER A 108 3.26 -8.52 -4.58
N LEU A 109 3.55 -7.29 -4.14
CA LEU A 109 4.92 -6.78 -4.01
C LEU A 109 5.74 -7.59 -3.01
N ILE A 110 5.18 -7.93 -1.84
CA ILE A 110 5.86 -8.76 -0.83
C ILE A 110 6.27 -10.10 -1.43
N LEU A 111 5.39 -10.75 -2.18
CA LEU A 111 5.69 -12.02 -2.83
C LEU A 111 6.80 -11.87 -3.87
N ILE A 112 6.71 -10.83 -4.73
CA ILE A 112 7.74 -10.53 -5.73
C ILE A 112 9.09 -10.30 -5.06
N PHE A 113 9.13 -9.55 -3.95
CA PHE A 113 10.38 -9.25 -3.25
C PHE A 113 10.96 -10.47 -2.54
N SER A 114 10.10 -11.27 -1.90
CA SER A 114 10.50 -12.52 -1.24
C SER A 114 11.13 -13.51 -2.22
N TRP A 115 10.70 -13.46 -3.49
CA TRP A 115 11.24 -14.26 -4.58
C TRP A 115 12.48 -13.65 -5.23
N SER A 116 12.53 -12.32 -5.30
CA SER A 116 13.64 -11.55 -5.86
C SER A 116 14.91 -11.60 -5.02
N LEU A 117 14.83 -11.98 -3.74
CA LEU A 117 16.01 -12.31 -2.97
C LEU A 117 16.68 -13.54 -3.56
N LYS A 118 17.70 -13.27 -4.38
CA LYS A 118 18.72 -14.26 -4.73
C LYS A 118 19.33 -14.74 -3.42
N ARG A 119 18.93 -15.93 -2.96
CA ARG A 119 19.52 -16.56 -1.78
C ARG A 119 20.98 -16.79 -2.08
N GLU A 120 21.84 -15.91 -1.57
CA GLU A 120 23.25 -16.23 -1.47
C GLU A 120 23.35 -17.52 -0.65
N GLU A 121 23.97 -18.53 -1.25
CA GLU A 121 23.99 -19.93 -0.78
C GLU A 121 24.47 -20.09 0.67
N HIS A 122 25.11 -19.06 1.23
CA HIS A 122 25.61 -19.06 2.60
C HIS A 122 24.51 -19.06 3.67
N CYS A 123 23.33 -18.49 3.41
CA CYS A 123 22.24 -18.41 4.40
C CYS A 123 21.22 -19.56 4.29
N LEU A 124 21.31 -20.37 3.22
CA LEU A 124 20.48 -21.56 2.99
C LEU A 124 20.71 -22.68 4.01
N LYS A 125 21.84 -22.67 4.73
CA LYS A 125 22.15 -23.65 5.79
C LYS A 125 21.52 -23.32 7.15
N MET A 126 21.13 -22.06 7.39
CA MET A 126 20.55 -21.65 8.69
C MET A 126 19.04 -21.42 8.65
N CYS A 127 18.46 -21.16 7.47
CA CYS A 127 17.02 -21.05 7.31
C CYS A 127 16.56 -22.16 6.36
N ASP A 128 15.99 -23.24 6.91
CA ASP A 128 15.49 -24.47 6.25
C ASP A 128 14.57 -24.22 5.04
N GLY A 129 15.08 -23.67 3.94
CA GLY A 129 14.39 -23.56 2.67
C GLY A 129 13.17 -22.62 2.61
N ARG A 130 12.64 -22.10 3.72
CA ARG A 130 11.40 -21.30 3.72
C ARG A 130 11.59 -19.92 3.09
N PRO A 131 10.60 -19.38 2.35
CA PRO A 131 10.63 -17.99 1.90
C PRO A 131 10.70 -17.08 3.13
N ALA A 132 11.90 -16.58 3.42
CA ALA A 132 12.10 -15.64 4.52
C ALA A 132 11.58 -14.27 4.08
N LEU A 133 10.67 -13.69 4.85
CA LEU A 133 10.32 -12.29 4.71
C LEU A 133 11.58 -11.44 4.88
N ILE A 134 11.71 -10.41 4.05
CA ILE A 134 12.81 -9.45 4.13
C ILE A 134 12.73 -8.75 5.49
N PRO A 135 13.76 -8.80 6.35
CA PRO A 135 13.69 -8.08 7.61
C PRO A 135 13.43 -6.58 7.33
N PRO A 136 12.56 -5.91 8.10
CA PRO A 136 12.34 -4.48 7.92
C PRO A 136 13.63 -3.70 8.19
N ILE A 137 13.77 -2.50 7.60
CA ILE A 137 14.95 -1.64 7.77
C ILE A 137 15.23 -1.38 9.25
N GLU A 138 16.47 -1.58 9.66
CA GLU A 138 16.92 -1.15 10.98
C GLU A 138 16.90 0.38 11.03
N PRO A 139 16.10 1.00 11.92
CA PRO A 139 15.95 2.46 11.95
C PRO A 139 17.27 3.19 12.26
N PHE A 140 18.24 2.50 12.88
CA PHE A 140 19.54 3.06 13.26
C PHE A 140 20.64 2.83 12.21
N ARG A 141 20.33 2.20 11.08
CA ARG A 141 21.32 1.96 10.03
C ARG A 141 21.80 3.28 9.43
N THR A 142 23.08 3.36 9.06
CA THR A 142 23.71 4.59 8.54
C THR A 142 23.24 4.99 7.13
N GLY A 143 22.49 4.15 6.41
CA GLY A 143 22.00 4.42 5.06
C GLY A 143 20.54 4.85 5.00
N ASN A 144 20.22 5.82 4.14
CA ASN A 144 18.86 6.27 3.79
C ASN A 144 17.96 6.71 4.97
N ARG A 145 18.55 7.33 6.00
CA ARG A 145 17.85 7.76 7.22
C ARG A 145 16.62 8.64 6.96
N PHE A 146 16.72 9.54 5.98
CA PHE A 146 15.62 10.44 5.62
C PHE A 146 14.40 9.66 5.13
N THR A 147 14.57 8.77 4.16
CA THR A 147 13.47 7.97 3.63
C THR A 147 12.86 7.07 4.68
N THR A 148 13.68 6.45 5.53
CA THR A 148 13.19 5.65 6.66
C THR A 148 12.35 6.50 7.61
N ALA A 149 12.82 7.68 8.00
CA ALA A 149 12.09 8.60 8.89
C ALA A 149 10.78 9.06 8.25
N THR A 150 10.75 9.38 6.95
CA THR A 150 9.53 9.75 6.23
C THR A 150 8.52 8.61 6.26
N THR A 151 8.91 7.37 5.94
CA THR A 151 7.99 6.23 5.93
C THR A 151 7.45 5.93 7.33
N PHE A 152 8.28 6.00 8.38
CA PHE A 152 7.80 5.87 9.76
C PHE A 152 6.89 7.01 10.17
N GLY A 153 7.13 8.24 9.71
CA GLY A 153 6.25 9.38 9.94
C GLY A 153 4.87 9.19 9.30
N ILE A 154 4.83 8.70 8.06
CA ILE A 154 3.57 8.36 7.37
C ILE A 154 2.84 7.25 8.14
N LEU A 155 3.53 6.18 8.51
CA LEU A 155 2.95 5.09 9.31
C LEU A 155 2.39 5.57 10.65
N ALA A 156 3.13 6.42 11.37
CA ALA A 156 2.68 6.96 12.65
C ALA A 156 1.44 7.85 12.48
N PHE A 157 1.40 8.68 11.43
CA PHE A 157 0.23 9.51 11.10
C PHE A 157 -1.01 8.66 10.78
N GLU A 158 -0.83 7.60 10.00
CA GLU A 158 -1.91 6.67 9.65
C GLU A 158 -2.45 5.92 10.87
N VAL A 159 -1.55 5.46 11.75
CA VAL A 159 -1.94 4.83 13.01
C VAL A 159 -2.66 5.82 13.93
N LEU A 160 -2.21 7.08 13.97
CA LEU A 160 -2.86 8.12 14.76
C LEU A 160 -4.30 8.39 14.28
N LYS A 161 -4.55 8.42 12.96
CA LYS A 161 -5.91 8.53 12.41
C LYS A 161 -6.83 7.40 12.88
N ILE A 162 -6.32 6.17 12.96
CA ILE A 162 -7.08 5.03 13.48
C ILE A 162 -7.42 5.24 14.96
N PHE A 163 -6.44 5.69 15.75
CA PHE A 163 -6.65 5.99 17.17
C PHE A 163 -7.62 7.16 17.39
N GLU A 164 -7.59 8.17 16.54
CA GLU A 164 -8.50 9.30 16.58
C GLU A 164 -9.95 8.85 16.37
N GLY A 165 -10.19 8.02 15.34
CA GLY A 165 -11.50 7.39 15.14
C GLY A 165 -11.93 6.54 16.34
N LEU A 166 -10.97 5.93 17.06
CA LEU A 166 -11.20 5.12 18.25
C LEU A 166 -11.70 5.96 19.44
N LEU A 167 -11.08 7.12 19.67
CA LEU A 167 -11.43 8.02 20.77
C LEU A 167 -12.79 8.68 20.55
N PHE A 168 -13.11 9.06 19.32
CA PHE A 168 -14.33 9.81 19.00
C PHE A 168 -15.54 8.95 18.62
N SER A 169 -15.37 7.67 18.29
CA SER A 169 -16.48 6.75 17.95
C SER A 169 -17.28 6.22 19.15
N THR A 170 -16.93 6.62 20.39
CA THR A 170 -17.51 6.12 21.65
C THR A 170 -19.00 6.44 21.87
N GLY A 171 -19.67 7.15 20.96
CA GLY A 171 -21.08 7.52 21.08
C GLY A 171 -22.11 6.62 20.37
N LEU A 172 -21.69 5.66 19.52
CA LEU A 172 -22.63 4.82 18.76
C LEU A 172 -22.99 3.53 19.54
N PRO A 173 -24.27 3.11 19.54
CA PRO A 173 -24.69 1.93 20.29
C PRO A 173 -23.99 0.68 19.77
N LEU A 174 -23.26 -0.02 20.66
CA LEU A 174 -22.59 -1.29 20.39
C LEU A 174 -23.60 -2.36 19.92
N HIS A 175 -23.83 -2.44 18.62
CA HIS A 175 -24.50 -3.59 18.01
C HIS A 175 -23.54 -4.77 17.81
N GLN A 176 -22.24 -4.53 17.74
CA GLN A 176 -21.19 -5.55 17.75
C GLN A 176 -20.48 -5.53 19.11
N GLY A 177 -20.28 -6.71 19.70
CA GLY A 177 -19.65 -6.80 21.03
C GLY A 177 -18.23 -6.22 21.05
N VAL A 178 -17.82 -5.70 22.22
CA VAL A 178 -16.53 -5.02 22.48
C VAL A 178 -15.32 -5.79 21.92
N LEU A 179 -15.35 -7.12 21.99
CA LEU A 179 -14.25 -7.97 21.51
C LEU A 179 -14.08 -7.92 19.99
N ILE A 180 -15.18 -7.87 19.23
CA ILE A 180 -15.15 -7.85 17.76
C ILE A 180 -14.60 -6.51 17.29
N GLU A 181 -15.04 -5.42 17.91
CA GLU A 181 -14.54 -4.07 17.64
C GLU A 181 -13.04 -3.94 17.91
N LEU A 182 -12.55 -4.50 19.01
CA LEU A 182 -11.12 -4.53 19.32
C LEU A 182 -10.34 -5.35 18.28
N LEU A 183 -10.84 -6.53 17.91
CA LEU A 183 -10.19 -7.40 16.93
C LEU A 183 -10.12 -6.74 15.55
N GLU A 184 -11.19 -6.08 15.12
CA GLU A 184 -11.24 -5.34 13.87
C GLU A 184 -10.17 -4.24 13.82
N ARG A 185 -9.99 -3.52 14.92
CA ARG A 185 -9.00 -2.44 15.04
C ARG A 185 -7.57 -2.96 15.00
N ILE A 186 -7.27 -4.04 15.74
CA ILE A 186 -5.96 -4.70 15.69
C ILE A 186 -5.67 -5.18 14.26
N ALA A 187 -6.67 -5.79 13.60
CA ALA A 187 -6.54 -6.22 12.21
C ALA A 187 -6.24 -5.05 11.27
N LEU A 188 -6.85 -3.88 11.49
CA LEU A 188 -6.64 -2.70 10.68
C LEU A 188 -5.23 -2.12 10.84
N VAL A 189 -4.69 -2.07 12.07
CA VAL A 189 -3.29 -1.67 12.32
C VAL A 189 -2.30 -2.62 11.65
N ILE A 190 -2.54 -3.94 11.77
CA ILE A 190 -1.72 -4.96 11.09
C ILE A 190 -1.77 -4.76 9.57
N LEU A 191 -2.95 -4.48 9.03
CA LEU A 191 -3.17 -4.30 7.60
C LEU A 191 -2.47 -3.04 7.07
N VAL A 192 -2.46 -1.93 7.83
CA VAL A 192 -1.66 -0.74 7.51
C VAL A 192 -0.16 -1.05 7.56
N GLY A 193 0.31 -1.78 8.58
CA GLY A 193 1.70 -2.23 8.64
C GLY A 193 2.10 -3.06 7.42
N LEU A 194 1.24 -3.99 7.01
CA LEU A 194 1.45 -4.85 5.85
C LEU A 194 1.42 -4.06 4.52
N ARG A 195 0.61 -3.00 4.45
CA ARG A 195 0.51 -2.10 3.30
C ARG A 195 1.82 -1.36 3.00
N TYR A 196 2.45 -0.79 4.03
CA TYR A 196 3.72 -0.04 3.88
C TYR A 196 4.97 -0.91 4.03
N TYR A 197 4.82 -2.18 4.44
CA TYR A 197 5.92 -3.15 4.49
C TYR A 197 6.75 -3.24 3.20
N PRO A 198 6.18 -3.39 1.98
CA PRO A 198 6.98 -3.47 0.75
C PRO A 198 7.83 -2.21 0.54
N VAL A 199 7.34 -1.03 0.92
CA VAL A 199 8.11 0.22 0.86
C VAL A 199 9.35 0.12 1.75
N LEU A 200 9.18 -0.29 3.02
CA LEU A 200 10.29 -0.48 3.96
C LEU A 200 11.29 -1.55 3.49
N ALA A 201 10.78 -2.67 2.98
CA ALA A 201 11.61 -3.77 2.47
C ALA A 201 12.43 -3.35 1.25
N SER A 202 11.88 -2.51 0.37
CA SER A 202 12.57 -2.02 -0.83
C SER A 202 13.78 -1.14 -0.53
N LEU A 203 13.80 -0.47 0.64
CA LEU A 203 14.92 0.37 1.06
C LEU A 203 16.15 -0.46 1.42
N GLN A 204 15.96 -1.66 1.96
CA GLN A 204 17.05 -2.59 2.24
C GLN A 204 17.62 -3.19 0.95
N LEU A 205 16.76 -3.44 -0.03
CA LEU A 205 17.17 -4.02 -1.30
C LEU A 205 17.91 -2.99 -2.16
N ARG A 206 19.08 -3.39 -2.66
CA ARG A 206 19.87 -2.59 -3.61
C ARG A 206 19.41 -2.74 -5.05
N ASN A 207 18.38 -3.55 -5.29
CA ASN A 207 17.88 -3.83 -6.63
C ASN A 207 17.03 -2.65 -7.14
N ILE A 208 17.44 -2.08 -8.28
CA ILE A 208 16.76 -0.97 -8.93
C ILE A 208 15.30 -1.30 -9.30
N VAL A 209 15.02 -2.54 -9.71
CA VAL A 209 13.69 -2.96 -10.16
C VAL A 209 12.68 -2.93 -8.99
N VAL A 210 13.08 -3.45 -7.84
CA VAL A 210 12.28 -3.45 -6.60
C VAL A 210 11.98 -2.02 -6.14
N ARG A 211 12.97 -1.12 -6.25
CA ARG A 211 12.78 0.31 -5.95
C ARG A 211 11.82 0.98 -6.93
N CYS A 212 11.91 0.68 -8.22
CA CYS A 212 10.98 1.21 -9.22
C CYS A 212 9.53 0.80 -8.92
N PHE A 213 9.28 -0.48 -8.62
CA PHE A 213 7.93 -0.94 -8.26
C PHE A 213 7.40 -0.29 -6.99
N SER A 214 8.26 -0.10 -5.97
CA SER A 214 7.87 0.56 -4.72
C SER A 214 7.64 2.06 -4.91
N CYS A 215 8.37 2.71 -5.82
CA CYS A 215 8.16 4.11 -6.18
C CYS A 215 6.80 4.29 -6.87
N ILE A 216 6.49 3.45 -7.86
CA ILE A 216 5.18 3.45 -8.54
C ILE A 216 4.06 3.25 -7.53
N TYR A 217 4.24 2.31 -6.60
CA TYR A 217 3.27 2.05 -5.53
C TYR A 217 2.95 3.31 -4.71
N ILE A 218 3.98 3.99 -4.20
CA ILE A 218 3.82 5.18 -3.36
C ILE A 218 3.19 6.33 -4.16
N ILE A 219 3.56 6.50 -5.43
CA ILE A 219 2.97 7.53 -6.29
C ILE A 219 1.47 7.25 -6.48
N CYS A 220 1.10 6.00 -6.78
CA CYS A 220 -0.31 5.62 -6.91
C CYS A 220 -1.10 5.84 -5.60
N ASP A 221 -0.50 5.48 -4.46
CA ASP A 221 -1.08 5.71 -3.14
C ASP A 221 -1.26 7.22 -2.83
N MET A 222 -0.24 8.02 -3.13
CA MET A 222 -0.28 9.47 -2.95
C MET A 222 -1.37 10.11 -3.82
N ILE A 223 -1.45 9.75 -5.11
CA ILE A 223 -2.49 10.25 -6.02
C ILE A 223 -3.88 9.87 -5.49
N TYR A 224 -4.06 8.61 -5.08
CA TYR A 224 -5.33 8.16 -4.50
C TYR A 224 -5.71 8.96 -3.26
N THR A 225 -4.75 9.18 -2.35
CA THR A 225 -4.97 9.96 -1.13
C THR A 225 -5.34 11.41 -1.45
N ILE A 226 -4.63 12.06 -2.38
CA ILE A 226 -4.94 13.44 -2.81
C ILE A 226 -6.34 13.52 -3.41
N VAL A 227 -6.71 12.58 -4.28
CA VAL A 227 -8.04 12.54 -4.89
C VAL A 227 -9.12 12.33 -3.82
N ARG A 228 -8.90 11.41 -2.88
CA ARG A 228 -9.87 11.12 -1.81
C ARG A 228 -10.11 12.34 -0.91
N GLU A 229 -9.03 12.94 -0.42
CA GLU A 229 -9.11 14.11 0.48
C GLU A 229 -9.59 15.35 -0.28
N GLY A 230 -9.14 15.53 -1.53
CA GLY A 230 -9.52 16.65 -2.40
C GLY A 230 -11.01 16.67 -2.76
N SER A 231 -11.62 15.49 -2.98
CA SER A 231 -13.07 15.38 -3.24
C SER A 231 -13.93 15.82 -2.05
N CYS A 232 -13.40 15.77 -0.82
CA CYS A 232 -14.16 16.06 0.40
C CYS A 232 -13.84 17.44 1.01
N MET A 233 -12.78 18.12 0.57
CA MET A 233 -12.33 19.40 1.15
C MET A 233 -13.39 20.52 1.11
N GLY A 234 -14.33 20.48 0.17
CA GLY A 234 -15.42 21.47 0.09
C GLY A 234 -16.50 21.33 1.19
N TYR A 235 -16.56 20.18 1.88
CA TYR A 235 -17.69 19.82 2.75
C TYR A 235 -17.32 19.71 4.24
N LEU A 236 -16.03 19.72 4.58
CA LEU A 236 -15.55 19.69 5.97
C LEU A 236 -16.08 20.82 6.88
N PRO A 237 -16.22 22.09 6.47
CA PRO A 237 -16.70 23.13 7.39
C PRO A 237 -18.18 22.97 7.76
N LEU A 238 -18.93 22.15 7.02
CA LEU A 238 -20.36 21.95 7.24
C LEU A 238 -20.68 20.82 8.24
N SER A 239 -19.85 19.77 8.34
CA SER A 239 -20.12 18.64 9.24
C SER A 239 -20.18 19.03 10.73
N GLY A 240 -19.39 20.04 11.13
CA GLY A 240 -19.42 20.59 12.49
C GLY A 240 -20.71 21.35 12.82
N HIS A 241 -21.45 21.83 11.82
CA HIS A 241 -22.75 22.48 12.03
C HIS A 241 -23.94 21.51 11.97
N TYR A 242 -23.83 20.41 11.23
CA TYR A 242 -24.90 19.42 11.13
C TYR A 242 -25.10 18.61 12.41
N THR A 243 -24.03 18.24 13.12
CA THR A 243 -24.13 17.55 14.42
C THR A 243 -24.93 18.36 15.43
N LEU A 244 -24.71 19.68 15.49
CA LEU A 244 -25.51 20.58 16.33
C LEU A 244 -26.99 20.69 15.89
N LEU A 245 -27.25 20.63 14.58
CA LEU A 245 -28.62 20.71 14.06
C LEU A 245 -29.42 19.42 14.30
N GLU A 246 -28.77 18.25 14.19
CA GLU A 246 -29.37 16.96 14.54
C GLU A 246 -29.62 16.84 16.04
N GLU A 247 -28.66 17.23 16.87
CA GLU A 247 -28.86 17.31 18.32
C GLU A 247 -30.01 18.26 18.70
N ALA A 248 -30.19 19.37 17.97
CA ALA A 248 -31.31 20.28 18.17
C ALA A 248 -32.65 19.69 17.72
N LYS A 249 -32.68 18.86 16.68
CA LYS A 249 -33.89 18.16 16.22
C LYS A 249 -34.32 17.05 17.18
N LEU A 250 -33.38 16.33 17.78
CA LEU A 250 -33.64 15.25 18.75
C LEU A 250 -34.13 15.75 20.12
N ARG A 251 -34.01 17.05 20.42
CA ARG A 251 -34.49 17.67 21.68
C ARG A 251 -35.92 18.19 21.62
N LYS A 252 -36.64 18.03 20.51
CA LYS A 252 -38.08 18.37 20.38
C LYS A 252 -38.92 17.11 20.36
#